data_AF-K0NEN2-F1
#
_entry.id   AF-K0NEN2-F1
#
_cell.length_a   1.000
_cell.length_b   1.000
_cell.length_c   1.000
_cell.angle_alpha   90.00
_cell.angle_beta   90.00
_cell.angle_gamma   90.00
#
_symmetry.space_group_name_H-M   'P 1'
#
loop_
_entity.id
_entity.type
_entity.pdbx_description
1 polymer ?
#
loop_
_entity_poly.entity_id
_entity_poly.type
_entity_poly.pdbx_seq_one_letter_code
_entity_poly.pdbx_strand_id
1 'polypeptide(L)'
;MFVFSLFIPYNAWGDWLAGLFHLQEGTVPFKLVQGIIPSVVLNSANTFICTAASIFYNEANPKAARMGAYLDGCKKAWIPCFVVSYIASFAAVWLGSKVAEKYAK
;
A
#
# COMPACT_ATOMS: atom_id res chain seq x y z
N MET A 1 -1.13 2.79 -11.17
CA MET A 1 -0.76 1.81 -10.13
C MET A 1 -0.22 0.50 -10.70
N PHE A 2 -0.91 -0.14 -11.64
CA PHE A 2 -0.48 -1.42 -12.25
C PHE A 2 0.94 -1.40 -12.82
N VAL A 3 1.39 -0.27 -13.38
CA VAL A 3 2.74 -0.12 -13.92
C VAL A 3 3.83 -0.16 -12.83
N PHE A 4 3.57 0.44 -11.66
CA PHE A 4 4.54 0.41 -10.55
C PHE A 4 4.70 -1.00 -9.99
N SER A 5 3.63 -1.79 -9.94
CA SER A 5 3.69 -3.18 -9.49
C SER A 5 4.47 -4.13 -10.39
N LEU A 6 4.71 -3.78 -11.66
CA LEU A 6 5.46 -4.64 -12.59
C LEU A 6 6.97 -4.65 -12.34
N PHE A 7 7.50 -3.62 -11.68
CA PHE A 7 8.94 -3.45 -11.46
C PHE A 7 9.36 -3.64 -10.00
N ILE A 8 8.40 -3.90 -9.11
CA ILE A 8 8.69 -4.13 -7.69
C ILE A 8 8.79 -5.65 -7.46
N PRO A 9 9.92 -6.16 -6.98
CA PRO A 9 10.08 -7.59 -6.68
C PRO A 9 9.42 -7.92 -5.34
N TYR A 10 8.08 -7.89 -5.30
CA TYR A 10 7.28 -8.04 -4.09
C TYR A 10 7.60 -9.30 -3.28
N ASN A 11 7.80 -10.43 -3.96
CA ASN A 11 8.15 -11.70 -3.30
C ASN A 11 9.53 -11.60 -2.64
N ALA A 12 10.55 -11.11 -3.36
CA ALA A 12 11.90 -11.00 -2.82
C ALA A 12 11.98 -10.02 -1.63
N TRP A 13 11.23 -8.92 -1.69
CA TRP A 13 11.14 -8.00 -0.56
C TRP A 13 10.35 -8.63 0.60
N GLY A 14 9.30 -9.39 0.30
CA GLY A 14 8.49 -10.13 1.29
C GLY A 14 9.32 -11.13 2.07
N ASP A 15 10.12 -11.92 1.35
CA ASP A 15 11.00 -12.94 1.89
C ASP A 15 12.13 -12.33 2.73
N TRP A 16 12.70 -11.21 2.26
CA TRP A 16 13.70 -10.47 3.03
C TRP A 16 13.16 -9.94 4.37
N LEU A 17 11.96 -9.35 4.36
CA LEU A 17 11.32 -8.81 5.56
C LEU A 17 10.84 -9.91 6.50
N ALA A 18 10.32 -11.01 5.97
CA ALA A 18 9.99 -12.20 6.75
C ALA A 18 11.24 -12.82 7.41
N GLY A 19 12.36 -12.85 6.69
CA GLY A 19 13.66 -13.26 7.20
C GLY A 19 14.15 -12.36 8.35
N LEU A 20 13.97 -11.04 8.23
CA LEU A 20 14.33 -10.08 9.28
C LEU A 20 13.56 -10.30 10.59
N PHE A 21 12.34 -10.81 10.51
CA PHE A 21 11.50 -11.16 11.68
C PHE A 21 11.56 -12.66 12.04
N HIS A 22 12.42 -13.44 11.40
CA HIS A 22 12.59 -14.88 11.65
C HIS A 22 11.26 -15.65 11.51
N LEU A 23 10.39 -15.23 10.59
CA LEU A 23 9.07 -15.80 10.42
C LEU A 23 9.15 -17.08 9.58
N GLN A 24 8.54 -18.16 10.07
CA GLN A 24 8.47 -19.41 9.32
C GLN A 24 7.52 -19.29 8.14
N GLU A 25 7.98 -19.76 6.98
CA GLU A 25 7.20 -19.84 5.75
C GLU A 25 5.89 -20.62 5.97
N GLY A 26 4.79 -20.12 5.41
CA GLY A 26 3.46 -20.73 5.56
C GLY A 26 2.68 -20.32 6.81
N THR A 27 3.32 -19.69 7.82
CA THR A 27 2.62 -19.18 9.01
C THR A 27 1.80 -17.92 8.71
N VAL A 28 0.79 -17.64 9.54
CA VAL A 28 -0.04 -16.41 9.40
C VAL A 28 0.81 -15.12 9.46
N PRO A 29 1.77 -14.97 10.39
CA PRO A 29 2.67 -13.81 10.42
C PRO A 29 3.49 -13.66 9.13
N PHE A 30 3.99 -14.76 8.57
CA PHE A 30 4.76 -14.74 7.33
C PHE A 30 3.93 -14.21 6.15
N LYS A 31 2.70 -14.72 6.01
CA LYS A 31 1.75 -14.25 4.98
C LYS A 31 1.36 -12.78 5.17
N LEU A 32 1.23 -12.32 6.41
CA LEU A 32 0.95 -10.92 6.71
C LEU A 32 2.13 -10.01 6.34
N VAL A 33 3.36 -10.40 6.66
CA VAL A 33 4.56 -9.62 6.32
C VAL A 33 4.80 -9.57 4.81
N GLN A 34 4.64 -10.69 4.09
CA GLN A 34 4.67 -10.69 2.63
C GLN A 34 3.55 -9.81 2.04
N GLY A 35 2.36 -9.80 2.63
CA GLY A 35 1.22 -8.98 2.19
C GLY A 35 1.34 -7.48 2.50
N ILE A 36 2.12 -7.11 3.53
CA ILE A 36 2.33 -5.71 3.92
C ILE A 36 3.09 -4.94 2.83
N ILE A 37 4.09 -5.55 2.20
CA ILE A 37 4.99 -4.83 1.30
C ILE A 37 4.30 -4.33 0.03
N PRO A 38 3.53 -5.16 -0.71
CA PRO A 38 2.69 -4.66 -1.79
C PRO A 38 1.77 -3.55 -1.34
N SER A 39 1.19 -3.69 -0.15
CA SER A 39 0.27 -2.71 0.43
C SER A 39 0.98 -1.37 0.71
N VAL A 40 2.14 -1.36 1.35
CA VAL A 40 2.94 -0.16 1.62
C VAL A 40 3.32 0.55 0.32
N VAL A 41 3.82 -0.19 -0.67
CA VAL A 41 4.33 0.37 -1.92
C VAL A 41 3.21 0.97 -2.77
N LEU A 42 2.14 0.19 -2.99
CA LEU A 42 1.01 0.65 -3.80
C LEU A 42 0.29 1.83 -3.15
N ASN A 43 0.20 1.82 -1.83
CA ASN A 43 -0.47 2.88 -1.11
C ASN A 43 0.37 4.16 -1.04
N SER A 44 1.69 4.04 -0.89
CA SER A 44 2.60 5.18 -1.04
C SER A 44 2.46 5.82 -2.41
N ALA A 45 2.40 5.01 -3.47
CA ALA A 45 2.18 5.50 -4.83
C ALA A 45 0.81 6.19 -4.98
N ASN A 46 -0.24 5.64 -4.38
CA ASN A 46 -1.55 6.30 -4.36
C ASN A 46 -1.55 7.63 -3.62
N THR A 47 -0.98 7.68 -2.43
CA THR A 47 -0.87 8.92 -1.67
C THR A 47 -0.13 9.98 -2.49
N PHE A 48 0.97 9.60 -3.16
CA PHE A 48 1.72 10.49 -4.04
C PHE A 48 0.87 10.99 -5.23
N ILE A 49 0.13 10.11 -5.91
CA ILE A 49 -0.67 10.50 -7.08
C ILE A 49 -1.89 11.33 -6.67
N CYS A 50 -2.65 10.89 -5.67
CA CYS A 50 -3.87 11.56 -5.21
C CYS A 50 -3.56 12.93 -4.61
N THR A 51 -2.49 13.05 -3.81
CA THR A 51 -2.06 14.36 -3.27
C THR A 51 -1.56 15.27 -4.38
N ALA A 52 -0.85 14.73 -5.38
CA ALA A 52 -0.39 15.51 -6.53
C ALA A 52 -1.58 16.05 -7.31
N ALA A 53 -2.58 15.21 -7.55
CA ALA A 53 -3.80 15.62 -8.24
C ALA A 53 -4.52 16.76 -7.49
N SER A 54 -4.72 16.59 -6.18
CA SER A 54 -5.43 17.57 -5.35
C SER A 54 -4.69 18.92 -5.19
N ILE A 55 -3.36 18.95 -5.28
CA ILE A 55 -2.56 20.15 -5.03
C ILE A 55 -2.09 20.83 -6.31
N PHE A 56 -1.66 20.08 -7.33
CA PHE A 56 -1.15 20.66 -8.57
C PHE A 56 -2.26 21.15 -9.50
N TYR A 57 -3.45 20.53 -9.48
CA TYR A 57 -4.61 20.97 -10.26
C TYR A 57 -5.51 21.96 -9.51
N ASN A 58 -5.20 22.31 -8.27
CA ASN A 58 -5.93 23.34 -7.55
C ASN A 58 -5.39 24.74 -7.90
N GLU A 59 -6.19 25.52 -8.62
CA GLU A 59 -5.84 26.87 -9.08
C GLU A 59 -5.65 27.87 -7.93
N ALA A 60 -6.22 27.61 -6.75
CA ALA A 60 -6.08 28.46 -5.57
C ALA A 60 -4.65 28.44 -4.98
N ASN A 61 -3.83 27.43 -5.30
CA ASN A 61 -2.47 27.33 -4.79
C ASN A 61 -1.46 28.06 -5.70
N PRO A 62 -0.68 29.03 -5.19
CA PRO A 62 0.39 29.66 -5.95
C PRO A 62 1.41 28.64 -6.45
N LYS A 63 1.80 28.69 -7.73
CA LYS A 63 2.72 27.71 -8.36
C LYS A 63 4.01 27.49 -7.56
N ALA A 64 4.58 28.55 -6.99
CA ALA A 64 5.79 28.49 -6.18
C ALA A 64 5.63 27.70 -4.87
N ALA A 65 4.41 27.60 -4.32
CA ALA A 65 4.12 26.90 -3.07
C ALA A 65 3.63 25.45 -3.27
N ARG A 66 3.28 25.06 -4.51
CA ARG A 66 2.63 23.75 -4.79
C ARG A 66 3.51 22.56 -4.42
N MET A 67 4.82 22.62 -4.66
CA MET A 67 5.72 21.52 -4.31
C MET A 67 5.87 21.35 -2.79
N GLY A 68 5.95 22.46 -2.05
CA GLY A 68 6.00 22.42 -0.58
C GLY A 68 4.71 21.86 0.01
N ALA A 69 3.56 22.35 -0.46
CA ALA A 69 2.25 21.85 -0.07
C ALA A 69 2.06 20.37 -0.45
N TYR A 70 2.58 19.96 -1.61
CA TYR A 70 2.55 18.58 -2.07
C TYR A 70 3.28 17.63 -1.12
N LEU A 71 4.52 17.95 -0.77
CA LEU A 71 5.32 17.12 0.14
C LEU A 71 4.72 17.07 1.55
N ASP A 72 4.19 18.19 2.06
CA ASP A 72 3.50 18.23 3.35
C ASP A 72 2.19 17.41 3.32
N GLY A 73 1.41 17.53 2.25
CA GLY A 73 0.21 16.74 2.02
C GLY A 73 0.50 15.24 1.98
N CYS A 74 1.56 14.82 1.27
CA CYS A 74 1.97 13.42 1.22
C CYS A 74 2.31 12.90 2.62
N LYS A 75 3.07 13.65 3.42
CA LYS A 75 3.43 13.25 4.79
C LYS A 75 2.20 13.08 5.69
N LYS A 76 1.26 14.01 5.63
CA LYS A 76 0.03 13.99 6.44
C LYS A 76 -0.94 12.90 6.01
N ALA A 77 -1.05 12.65 4.71
CA ALA A 77 -1.99 11.68 4.15
C ALA A 77 -1.46 10.23 4.17
N TRP A 78 -0.14 10.03 4.27
CA TRP A 78 0.44 8.69 4.13
C TRP A 78 -0.01 7.71 5.22
N ILE A 79 0.10 8.08 6.50
CA ILE A 79 -0.33 7.21 7.62
C ILE A 79 -1.82 6.85 7.55
N PRO A 80 -2.77 7.80 7.40
CA PRO A 80 -4.19 7.45 7.34
C PRO A 80 -4.51 6.60 6.11
N CYS A 81 -3.95 6.92 4.93
CA CYS A 81 -4.07 6.06 3.75
C CYS A 81 -3.52 4.65 4.04
N PHE A 82 -2.35 4.55 4.69
CA PHE A 82 -1.71 3.30 5.08
C PHE A 82 -2.63 2.41 5.90
N VAL A 83 -3.17 2.94 7.00
CA VAL A 83 -4.04 2.20 7.92
C VAL A 83 -5.32 1.74 7.22
N VAL A 84 -5.99 2.62 6.48
CA VAL A 84 -7.26 2.29 5.79
C VAL A 84 -7.05 1.19 4.75
N SER A 85 -6.03 1.30 3.90
CA SER A 85 -5.77 0.29 2.87
C SER A 85 -5.30 -1.03 3.47
N TYR A 86 -4.60 -1.01 4.61
CA TYR A 86 -4.20 -2.22 5.32
C TYR A 86 -5.42 -2.97 5.87
N ILE A 87 -6.35 -2.27 6.51
CA ILE A 87 -7.63 -2.85 7.00
C ILE A 87 -8.45 -3.39 5.82
N ALA A 88 -8.58 -2.62 4.74
CA ALA A 88 -9.31 -3.05 3.54
C ALA A 88 -8.69 -4.30 2.90
N SER A 89 -7.36 -4.39 2.86
CA SER A 89 -6.63 -5.57 2.37
C SER A 89 -6.91 -6.80 3.25
N PHE A 90 -6.89 -6.65 4.57
CA PHE A 90 -7.21 -7.74 5.49
C PHE A 90 -8.66 -8.24 5.31
N ALA A 91 -9.62 -7.31 5.20
CA ALA A 91 -11.01 -7.64 4.95
C ALA A 91 -11.20 -8.36 3.60
N ALA A 92 -10.51 -7.92 2.55
CA ALA A 92 -10.55 -8.55 1.23
C ALA A 92 -10.00 -9.99 1.25
N VAL A 93 -8.89 -10.24 1.95
CA VAL A 93 -8.32 -11.59 2.12
C VAL A 93 -9.26 -12.50 2.91
N TRP A 94 -9.87 -11.98 3.97
CA TRP A 94 -10.83 -12.74 4.78
C TRP A 94 -12.08 -13.10 3.99
N LEU A 95 -12.68 -12.13 3.29
CA LEU A 95 -13.83 -12.36 2.41
C LEU A 95 -13.48 -13.32 1.28
N GLY A 96 -12.33 -13.14 0.62
CA GLY A 96 -11.84 -14.00 -0.44
C GLY A 96 -11.67 -15.46 0.02
N SER A 97 -11.11 -15.66 1.22
CA SER A 97 -10.99 -16.99 1.82
C SER A 97 -12.37 -17.63 2.07
N LYS A 98 -13.35 -16.87 2.58
CA LYS A 98 -14.72 -17.36 2.82
C LYS A 98 -15.44 -17.74 1.53
N VAL A 99 -15.25 -16.95 0.47
CA VAL A 99 -15.79 -17.25 -0.86
C VAL A 99 -15.10 -18.49 -1.43
N ALA A 100 -13.77 -18.57 -1.38
CA ALA A 100 -13.04 -19.74 -1.87
C ALA A 100 -13.48 -21.03 -1.15
N GLU A 101 -13.61 -21.02 0.18
CA GLU A 101 -14.15 -22.15 0.97
C GLU A 101 -15.54 -22.60 0.51
N LYS A 102 -16.38 -21.66 0.08
CA LYS A 102 -17.76 -21.92 -0.37
C LYS A 102 -17.83 -22.53 -1.77
N TYR A 103 -16.93 -22.14 -2.68
CA TYR A 103 -17.02 -22.47 -4.11
C TYR A 103 -15.93 -23.42 -4.62
N ALA A 104 -14.85 -23.66 -3.87
CA ALA A 104 -13.79 -24.61 -4.22
C ALA A 104 -14.05 -26.04 -3.69
N LYS A 105 -15.33 -26.39 -3.43
CA LYS A 105 -15.76 -27.77 -3.20
C LYS A 105 -16.03 -28.49 -4.52
#